data_AF-A3IJR9-F1
#
_entry.id   AF-A3IJR9-F1
#
_cell.length_a   1.000
_cell.length_b   1.000
_cell.length_c   1.000
_cell.angle_alpha   90.00
_cell.angle_beta   90.00
_cell.angle_gamma   90.00
#
_symmetry.space_group_name_H-M   'P 1'
#
loop_
_entity.id
_entity.type
_entity.pdbx_description
1 polymer ?
#
loop_
_entity_poly.entity_id
_entity_poly.type
_entity_poly.pdbx_seq_one_letter_code
_entity_poly.pdbx_strand_id
1 'polypeptide(L)'
;MGIGTTSLAAEKLKEVSEEWVKEGKINPDQAQGFVDDIMDQIKTGQGNFENNMERQLRNMLRDLGVPRQNEMDELRGRIDRLERQVRDLENKLWR
;
A
#
# COMPACT_ATOMS: atom_id res chain seq x y z
N MET A 1 11.50 0.17 0.31
CA MET A 1 12.27 -0.29 -0.86
C MET A 1 11.50 0.19 -2.08
N GLY A 2 11.94 1.22 -2.79
CA GLY A 2 11.06 1.81 -3.81
C GLY A 2 11.69 2.79 -4.80
N ILE A 3 12.94 3.21 -4.57
CA ILE A 3 13.66 4.08 -5.51
C ILE A 3 14.97 3.41 -5.94
N GLY A 4 15.73 2.80 -5.02
CA GLY A 4 17.02 2.20 -5.37
C GLY A 4 16.97 0.93 -6.24
N THR A 5 16.00 0.04 -6.01
CA THR A 5 15.90 -1.24 -6.76
C THR A 5 15.30 -1.05 -8.15
N THR A 6 14.36 -0.11 -8.29
CA THR A 6 13.72 0.25 -9.55
C THR A 6 14.69 1.03 -10.46
N SER A 7 15.54 1.90 -9.89
CA SER A 7 16.59 2.57 -10.65
C SER A 7 17.63 1.58 -11.23
N LEU A 8 18.10 0.61 -10.44
CA LEU A 8 19.02 -0.42 -10.94
C LEU A 8 18.41 -1.29 -12.04
N ALA A 9 17.12 -1.63 -11.92
CA ALA A 9 16.42 -2.39 -12.95
C ALA A 9 16.26 -1.59 -14.25
N ALA A 10 15.90 -0.30 -14.15
CA ALA A 10 15.80 0.59 -15.31
C ALA A 10 17.15 0.76 -16.02
N GLU A 11 18.22 0.91 -15.25
CA GLU A 11 19.59 1.06 -15.77
C GLU A 11 20.05 -0.21 -16.52
N LYS A 12 19.76 -1.39 -15.96
CA LYS A 12 20.06 -2.68 -16.61
C LYS A 12 19.21 -2.94 -17.86
N LEU A 13 17.94 -2.58 -17.85
CA LEU A 13 17.07 -2.70 -19.04
C LEU A 13 17.57 -1.81 -20.17
N LYS A 14 17.96 -0.58 -19.84
CA LYS A 14 18.53 0.35 -20.81
C LYS A 14 19.84 -0.19 -21.40
N GLU A 15 20.73 -0.71 -20.57
CA GLU A 15 22.01 -1.30 -21.01
C GLU A 15 21.80 -2.46 -22.01
N VAL A 16 20.90 -3.39 -21.70
CA VAL A 16 20.57 -4.53 -22.59
C VAL A 16 19.93 -4.05 -23.89
N SER A 17 19.03 -3.06 -23.81
CA SER A 17 18.39 -2.51 -25.01
C SER A 17 19.40 -1.83 -25.94
N GLU A 18 20.37 -1.09 -25.39
CA GLU A 18 21.44 -0.46 -26.14
C GLU A 18 22.39 -1.48 -26.77
N GLU A 19 22.65 -2.60 -26.09
CA GLU A 19 23.45 -3.69 -26.63
C GLU A 19 22.77 -4.34 -27.84
N TRP A 20 21.46 -4.59 -27.78
CA TRP A 20 20.71 -5.14 -28.91
C TRP A 20 20.63 -4.19 -30.11
N VAL A 21 20.62 -2.87 -29.88
CA VAL A 21 20.73 -1.87 -30.95
C VAL A 21 22.11 -1.91 -31.60
N LYS A 22 23.18 -1.99 -30.79
CA LYS A 22 24.57 -2.09 -31.29
C LYS A 22 24.80 -3.36 -32.10
N GLU A 23 24.20 -4.47 -31.69
CA GLU A 23 24.26 -5.75 -32.39
C GLU A 23 23.35 -5.80 -33.65
N GLY A 24 22.55 -4.76 -33.91
CA GLY A 24 21.63 -4.69 -35.04
C GLY A 24 20.43 -5.62 -34.92
N LYS A 25 20.16 -6.16 -33.71
CA LYS A 25 19.02 -7.04 -33.45
C LYS A 25 17.69 -6.29 -33.38
N ILE A 26 17.73 -5.03 -32.96
CA ILE A 26 16.58 -4.12 -32.89
C ILE A 26 16.99 -2.73 -33.37
N ASN A 27 16.05 -1.95 -33.88
CA ASN A 27 16.32 -0.54 -34.18
C ASN A 27 16.14 0.34 -32.91
N PRO A 28 16.70 1.57 -32.90
CA PRO A 28 16.63 2.45 -31.72
C PRO A 28 15.20 2.76 -31.27
N ASP A 29 14.26 2.90 -32.21
CA ASP A 29 12.87 3.20 -31.90
C ASP A 29 12.17 2.03 -31.19
N GLN A 30 12.43 0.78 -31.59
CA GLN A 30 11.91 -0.41 -30.90
C GLN A 30 12.53 -0.60 -29.53
N ALA A 31 13.82 -0.25 -29.37
CA ALA A 31 14.52 -0.33 -28.08
C ALA A 31 13.88 0.59 -27.05
N GLN A 32 13.61 1.84 -27.45
CA GLN A 32 12.98 2.83 -26.59
C GLN A 32 11.57 2.40 -26.17
N GLY A 33 10.75 1.95 -27.13
CA GLY A 33 9.40 1.46 -26.84
C GLY A 33 9.39 0.25 -25.89
N PHE A 34 10.32 -0.69 -26.05
CA PHE A 34 10.43 -1.86 -25.17
C PHE A 34 10.77 -1.48 -23.72
N VAL A 35 11.70 -0.54 -23.53
CA VAL A 35 12.06 -0.04 -22.19
C VAL A 35 10.88 0.68 -21.56
N ASP A 36 10.18 1.51 -22.33
CA ASP A 36 9.03 2.28 -21.86
C ASP A 36 7.87 1.36 -21.44
N ASP A 37 7.55 0.33 -22.25
CA ASP A 37 6.51 -0.66 -21.95
C ASP A 37 6.78 -1.43 -20.66
N ILE A 38 8.01 -1.90 -20.45
CA ILE A 38 8.39 -2.61 -19.22
C ILE A 38 8.34 -1.68 -18.01
N MET A 39 8.82 -0.45 -18.16
CA MET A 39 8.78 0.52 -17.07
C MET A 39 7.35 0.86 -16.67
N ASP A 40 6.43 0.98 -17.63
CA ASP A 40 5.02 1.23 -17.35
C ASP A 40 4.33 0.01 -16.73
N GLN A 41 4.68 -1.21 -17.15
CA GLN A 41 4.19 -2.42 -16.51
C GLN A 41 4.68 -2.54 -15.06
N ILE A 42 5.93 -2.16 -14.77
CA ILE A 42 6.48 -2.13 -13.40
C ILE A 42 5.75 -1.09 -12.54
N LYS A 43 5.56 0.14 -13.04
CA LYS A 43 4.79 1.18 -12.32
C LYS A 43 3.37 0.72 -12.01
N THR A 44 2.71 0.09 -12.98
CA THR A 44 1.33 -0.38 -12.84
C THR A 44 1.23 -1.60 -11.90
N GLY A 45 2.21 -2.50 -11.97
CA GLY A 45 2.33 -3.64 -11.07
C GLY A 45 2.60 -3.24 -9.61
N GLN A 46 3.37 -2.17 -9.39
CA GLN A 46 3.71 -1.67 -8.06
C GLN A 46 2.48 -1.20 -7.29
N GLY A 47 1.58 -0.44 -7.92
CA GLY A 47 0.34 0.02 -7.29
C GLY A 47 -0.60 -1.14 -6.89
N ASN A 48 -0.69 -2.17 -7.73
CA ASN A 48 -1.47 -3.38 -7.40
C ASN A 48 -0.81 -4.20 -6.29
N PHE A 49 0.53 -4.27 -6.27
CA PHE A 49 1.29 -4.97 -5.25
C PHE A 49 1.15 -4.30 -3.88
N GLU A 50 1.30 -2.98 -3.79
CA GLU A 50 1.14 -2.22 -2.54
C GLU A 50 -0.26 -2.41 -1.95
N ASN A 51 -1.31 -2.30 -2.78
CA ASN A 51 -2.69 -2.53 -2.34
C ASN A 51 -2.95 -3.97 -1.86
N ASN A 52 -2.39 -4.96 -2.56
CA ASN A 52 -2.48 -6.37 -2.15
C ASN A 52 -1.74 -6.62 -0.83
N MET A 53 -0.55 -6.03 -0.68
CA MET A 53 0.27 -6.16 0.51
C MET A 53 -0.38 -5.48 1.71
N GLU A 54 -0.97 -4.29 1.52
CA GLU A 54 -1.72 -3.60 2.57
C GLU A 54 -2.92 -4.44 3.03
N ARG A 55 -3.67 -5.05 2.10
CA ARG A 55 -4.77 -5.95 2.43
C ARG A 55 -4.30 -7.17 3.21
N GLN A 56 -3.20 -7.81 2.80
CA GLN A 56 -2.63 -8.95 3.52
C GLN A 56 -2.17 -8.56 4.92
N LEU A 57 -1.45 -7.44 5.06
CA LEU A 57 -1.04 -6.91 6.36
C LEU A 57 -2.23 -6.65 7.28
N ARG A 58 -3.29 -6.01 6.77
CA ARG A 58 -4.52 -5.76 7.53
C ARG A 58 -5.19 -7.06 7.99
N ASN A 59 -5.17 -8.11 7.17
CA ASN A 59 -5.72 -9.41 7.55
C ASN A 59 -4.85 -10.09 8.62
N MET A 60 -3.52 -10.07 8.46
CA MET A 60 -2.61 -10.63 9.47
C MET A 60 -2.74 -9.93 10.83
N LEU A 61 -2.86 -8.60 10.85
CA LEU A 61 -3.06 -7.84 12.08
C LEU A 61 -4.38 -8.23 12.76
N ARG A 62 -5.43 -8.52 11.99
CA ARG A 62 -6.70 -9.02 12.51
C ARG A 62 -6.54 -10.40 13.13
N ASP A 63 -5.82 -11.30 12.48
CA ASP A 63 -5.57 -12.66 12.97
C ASP A 63 -4.72 -12.67 14.25
N LEU A 64 -3.80 -11.71 14.38
CA LEU A 64 -3.02 -11.46 15.61
C LEU A 64 -3.84 -10.76 16.71
N GLY A 65 -5.11 -10.45 16.46
CA GLY A 65 -6.02 -9.83 17.43
C GLY A 65 -5.73 -8.35 17.67
N VAL A 66 -5.04 -7.66 16.76
CA VAL A 66 -4.81 -6.21 16.87
C VAL A 66 -6.12 -5.47 16.55
N PRO A 67 -6.74 -4.78 17.53
CA PRO A 67 -7.98 -4.06 17.31
C PRO A 67 -7.73 -2.85 16.41
N ARG A 68 -8.68 -2.57 15.52
CA ARG A 68 -8.58 -1.42 14.62
C ARG A 68 -8.92 -0.13 15.37
N GLN A 69 -8.37 0.99 14.90
CA GLN A 69 -8.60 2.28 15.53
C GLN A 69 -10.10 2.64 15.57
N ASN A 70 -10.84 2.37 14.48
CA ASN A 70 -12.27 2.63 14.42
C ASN A 70 -13.09 1.78 15.42
N GLU A 71 -12.65 0.55 15.70
CA GLU A 71 -13.29 -0.31 16.71
C GLU A 71 -13.03 0.24 18.11
N MET A 72 -11.81 0.72 18.37
CA MET A 72 -11.46 1.40 19.62
C MET A 72 -12.25 2.70 19.83
N ASP A 73 -12.41 3.49 18.78
CA ASP A 73 -13.17 4.74 18.82
C ASP A 73 -14.66 4.50 19.07
N GLU A 74 -15.24 3.46 18.45
CA GLU A 74 -16.62 3.06 18.69
C GLU A 74 -16.83 2.63 20.15
N LEU A 75 -15.92 1.81 20.69
CA LEU A 75 -15.95 1.38 22.09
C LEU A 75 -15.84 2.57 23.04
N ARG A 76 -14.92 3.51 22.77
CA ARG A 76 -14.79 4.73 23.57
C ARG A 76 -16.07 5.55 23.58
N GLY A 77 -16.69 5.76 22.42
CA GLY A 77 -17.96 6.48 22.32
C GLY A 77 -19.11 5.76 23.06
N ARG A 78 -19.11 4.42 23.08
CA ARG A 78 -20.07 3.64 23.88
C ARG A 78 -19.85 3.82 25.38
N ILE A 79 -18.59 3.83 25.83
CA ILE A 79 -18.22 4.08 27.22
C ILE A 79 -18.68 5.47 27.64
N ASP A 80 -18.37 6.51 26.87
CA ASP A 80 -18.77 7.90 27.18
C ASP A 80 -20.29 8.04 27.37
N ARG A 81 -21.08 7.33 26.55
CA ARG A 81 -22.56 7.33 26.68
C ARG A 81 -23.02 6.62 27.94
N LEU A 82 -22.43 5.48 28.28
CA LEU A 82 -22.74 4.75 29.51
C LEU A 82 -22.39 5.59 30.74
N GLU A 83 -21.23 6.25 30.75
CA GLU A 83 -20.82 7.12 31.85
C GLU A 83 -21.77 8.30 32.07
N ARG A 84 -22.34 8.86 31.00
CA ARG A 84 -23.37 9.90 31.10
C ARG A 84 -24.67 9.35 31.68
N GLN A 85 -25.12 8.19 31.19
CA GLN A 85 -26.34 7.54 31.68
C GLN A 85 -26.23 7.19 33.17
N VAL A 86 -25.09 6.67 33.61
CA VAL A 86 -24.83 6.37 35.03
C VAL A 86 -24.91 7.65 35.86
N ARG A 87 -24.24 8.73 35.44
CA ARG A 87 -24.31 10.03 36.12
C ARG A 87 -25.74 10.59 36.21
N ASP A 88 -26.52 10.49 35.14
CA ASP A 88 -27.91 10.95 35.13
C ASP A 88 -28.80 10.13 36.07
N LEU A 89 -28.56 8.81 36.18
CA LEU A 89 -29.26 7.93 37.11
C LEU A 89 -28.87 8.24 38.56
N GLU A 90 -27.59 8.42 38.84
CA GLU A 90 -27.10 8.86 40.14
C GLU A 90 -27.77 10.19 40.53
N ASN A 91 -27.74 11.21 39.67
CA ASN A 91 -28.38 12.50 39.96
C ASN A 91 -29.89 12.40 40.24
N LYS A 92 -30.59 11.40 39.69
CA LYS A 92 -32.01 11.14 39.97
C LYS A 92 -32.24 10.43 41.30
N LEU A 93 -31.31 9.57 41.73
CA LEU A 93 -31.41 8.82 42.99
C LEU A 93 -31.10 9.69 44.22
N TRP A 94 -30.35 10.78 44.04
CA TRP A 94 -29.98 11.71 45.12
C TRP A 94 -30.93 12.92 45.26
N ARG A 95 -32.05 12.94 44.52
CA ARG A 95 -33.16 13.88 44.68
C ARG A 95 -34.36 13.19 45.33
#